data_AF-A0A258BTC0-F1
#
_entry.id   AF-A0A258BTC0-F1
#
_cell.length_a   1.000
_cell.length_b   1.000
_cell.length_c   1.000
_cell.angle_alpha   90.00
_cell.angle_beta   90.00
_cell.angle_gamma   90.00
#
_symmetry.space_group_name_H-M   'P 1'
#
loop_
_entity.id
_entity.type
_entity.pdbx_description
1 polymer ?
#
loop_
_entity_poly.entity_id
_entity_poly.type
_entity_poly.pdbx_seq_one_letter_code
_entity_poly.pdbx_strand_id
1 'polypeptide(L)'
;MKSTGEVMGIDQDFATAFAKAQIGAGTVLPSKGAIFVSVKDSDKAVVLPAVKKAVALGFSIVATTGTARYLQGEGIAVETVNKVAQGRPHIVDRITDGDIAMIFNTTEGWQSLKDSHSIRASALRFKVPIFTTAAASVAAVDAIGSLQSHPLEVKALQSYYS
;
A
#
# COMPACT_ATOMS: atom_id res chain seq x y z
N MET A 1 -5.28 -21.83 2.17
CA MET A 1 -4.37 -20.91 2.89
C MET A 1 -2.94 -21.24 2.48
N LYS A 2 -2.06 -20.25 2.23
CA LYS A 2 -0.64 -20.47 1.79
C LYS A 2 0.41 -19.90 2.76
N SER A 3 -0.02 -19.26 3.85
CA SER A 3 0.89 -18.74 4.89
C SER A 3 1.53 -19.89 5.67
N THR A 4 2.76 -19.68 6.15
CA THR A 4 3.53 -20.67 6.92
C THR A 4 3.73 -20.27 8.39
N GLY A 5 3.34 -19.05 8.77
CA GLY A 5 3.48 -18.53 10.13
C GLY A 5 2.70 -17.23 10.31
N GLU A 6 2.76 -16.70 11.53
CA GLU A 6 2.07 -15.50 11.97
C GLU A 6 2.91 -14.70 12.96
N VAL A 7 2.57 -13.41 13.10
CA VAL A 7 3.21 -12.47 14.03
C VAL A 7 2.14 -11.63 14.70
N MET A 8 2.44 -11.13 15.89
CA MET A 8 1.55 -10.26 16.65
C MET A 8 2.21 -8.91 16.90
N GLY A 9 1.53 -7.83 16.50
CA GLY A 9 1.85 -6.48 16.93
C GLY A 9 0.90 -6.08 18.05
N ILE A 10 1.44 -5.56 19.16
CA ILE A 10 0.66 -5.12 20.32
C ILE A 10 0.93 -3.64 20.56
N ASP A 11 -0.14 -2.86 20.65
CA ASP A 11 -0.13 -1.46 21.05
C ASP A 11 -1.51 -1.05 21.59
N GLN A 12 -1.62 0.17 22.11
CA GLN A 12 -2.87 0.77 22.59
C GLN A 12 -3.79 1.20 21.45
N ASP A 13 -3.24 1.51 20.27
CA ASP A 13 -4.00 1.84 19.08
C ASP A 13 -3.73 0.86 17.92
N PHE A 14 -4.74 0.73 17.06
CA PHE A 14 -4.70 -0.22 15.95
C PHE A 14 -3.61 0.09 14.92
N ALA A 15 -3.36 1.36 14.61
CA ALA A 15 -2.42 1.74 13.56
C ALA A 15 -0.98 1.40 13.95
N THR A 16 -0.61 1.67 15.20
CA THR A 16 0.71 1.32 15.75
C THR A 16 0.87 -0.18 15.92
N ALA A 17 -0.17 -0.88 16.40
CA ALA A 17 -0.18 -2.34 16.46
C ALA A 17 0.00 -2.97 15.08
N PHE A 18 -0.69 -2.45 14.06
CA PHE A 18 -0.55 -2.88 12.67
C PHE A 18 0.86 -2.62 12.14
N ALA A 19 1.44 -1.45 12.40
CA ALA A 19 2.82 -1.13 12.03
C ALA A 19 3.82 -2.13 12.60
N LYS A 20 3.70 -2.45 13.90
CA LYS A 20 4.51 -3.48 14.58
C LYS A 20 4.34 -4.85 13.94
N ALA A 21 3.11 -5.23 13.59
CA ALA A 21 2.85 -6.50 12.92
C ALA A 21 3.49 -6.56 11.53
N GLN A 22 3.46 -5.46 10.75
CA GLN A 22 4.13 -5.40 9.44
C GLN A 22 5.64 -5.59 9.59
N ILE A 23 6.27 -4.88 10.54
CA ILE A 23 7.71 -5.01 10.82
C ILE A 23 8.04 -6.46 11.24
N GLY A 24 7.24 -7.04 12.13
CA GLY A 24 7.39 -8.44 12.55
C GLY A 24 7.27 -9.42 11.39
N ALA A 25 6.41 -9.14 10.41
CA ALA A 25 6.25 -9.93 9.19
C ALA A 25 7.36 -9.66 8.14
N GLY A 26 8.35 -8.83 8.44
CA GLY A 26 9.45 -8.46 7.54
C GLY A 26 9.10 -7.39 6.50
N THR A 27 7.98 -6.69 6.66
CA THR A 27 7.55 -5.59 5.79
C THR A 27 7.85 -4.25 6.44
N VAL A 28 8.70 -3.45 5.82
CA VAL A 28 8.99 -2.08 6.26
C VAL A 28 8.11 -1.11 5.48
N LEU A 29 7.24 -0.39 6.19
CA LEU A 29 6.42 0.64 5.57
C LEU A 29 7.29 1.86 5.21
N PRO A 30 7.14 2.45 4.02
CA PRO A 30 7.93 3.61 3.62
C PRO A 30 7.50 4.86 4.37
N SER A 31 8.42 5.81 4.53
CA SER A 31 8.15 7.13 5.10
C SER A 31 7.94 8.23 4.06
N LYS A 32 8.34 7.99 2.80
CA LYS A 32 8.24 8.92 1.67
C LYS A 32 8.29 8.15 0.34
N GLY A 33 8.01 8.84 -0.76
CA GLY A 33 8.13 8.31 -2.13
C GLY A 33 6.79 8.30 -2.85
N ALA A 34 6.68 7.48 -3.91
CA ALA A 34 5.44 7.35 -4.68
C ALA A 34 4.65 6.10 -4.27
N ILE A 35 3.33 6.23 -4.15
CA ILE A 35 2.40 5.12 -3.96
C ILE A 35 1.75 4.82 -5.30
N PHE A 36 1.88 3.58 -5.78
CA PHE A 36 1.14 3.11 -6.93
C PHE A 36 -0.24 2.57 -6.52
N VAL A 37 -1.30 3.14 -7.08
CA VAL A 37 -2.70 2.77 -6.79
C VAL A 37 -3.36 2.23 -8.05
N SER A 38 -3.71 0.95 -8.02
CA SER A 38 -4.49 0.29 -9.08
C SER A 38 -5.47 -0.67 -8.45
N VAL A 39 -6.69 -0.18 -8.23
CA VAL A 39 -7.75 -0.88 -7.50
C VAL A 39 -8.98 -1.12 -8.39
N LYS A 40 -9.77 -2.13 -8.05
CA LYS A 40 -11.09 -2.34 -8.67
C LYS A 40 -12.05 -1.20 -8.32
N ASP A 41 -13.08 -1.01 -9.14
CA ASP A 41 -14.00 0.13 -8.99
C ASP A 41 -14.71 0.17 -7.63
N SER A 42 -15.11 -0.99 -7.12
CA SER A 42 -15.78 -1.11 -5.81
C SER A 42 -14.90 -0.71 -4.62
N ASP A 43 -13.57 -0.72 -4.77
CA ASP A 43 -12.63 -0.36 -3.70
C ASP A 43 -12.23 1.12 -3.73
N LYS A 44 -12.54 1.85 -4.81
CA LYS A 44 -12.09 3.24 -5.01
C LYS A 44 -12.52 4.17 -3.88
N ALA A 45 -13.79 4.10 -3.48
CA ALA A 45 -14.32 4.91 -2.38
C ALA A 45 -13.70 4.54 -1.03
N VAL A 46 -13.35 3.26 -0.84
CA VAL A 46 -12.73 2.76 0.40
C VAL A 46 -11.29 3.25 0.54
N VAL A 47 -10.52 3.26 -0.56
CA VAL A 47 -9.11 3.70 -0.51
C VAL A 47 -8.96 5.21 -0.59
N LEU A 48 -9.97 5.95 -1.04
CA LEU A 48 -9.89 7.40 -1.23
C LEU A 48 -9.42 8.16 0.02
N PRO A 49 -9.95 7.92 1.24
CA PRO A 49 -9.47 8.61 2.44
C PRO A 49 -7.99 8.32 2.71
N ALA A 50 -7.54 7.08 2.49
CA ALA A 50 -6.14 6.70 2.66
C ALA A 50 -5.24 7.38 1.63
N VAL A 51 -5.67 7.52 0.37
CA VAL A 51 -4.90 8.26 -0.64
C VAL A 51 -4.80 9.75 -0.27
N LYS A 52 -5.90 10.38 0.16
CA LYS A 52 -5.89 11.78 0.64
C LYS A 52 -4.93 11.97 1.82
N LYS A 53 -4.97 11.05 2.79
CA LYS A 53 -4.05 11.04 3.93
C LYS A 53 -2.60 10.85 3.49
N ALA A 54 -2.33 9.93 2.58
CA ALA A 54 -0.97 9.70 2.08
C ALA A 54 -0.39 10.95 1.37
N VAL A 55 -1.20 11.67 0.59
CA VAL A 55 -0.78 12.96 0.00
C VAL A 55 -0.47 13.98 1.09
N ALA A 56 -1.29 14.09 2.14
CA ALA A 56 -1.02 14.97 3.27
C ALA A 56 0.26 14.59 4.04
N LEU A 57 0.64 13.31 4.04
CA LEU A 57 1.92 12.80 4.57
C LEU A 57 3.11 12.98 3.59
N GLY A 58 2.89 13.60 2.43
CA GLY A 58 3.94 13.95 1.47
C GLY A 58 4.24 12.90 0.40
N PHE A 59 3.39 11.87 0.24
CA PHE A 59 3.55 10.90 -0.85
C PHE A 59 3.00 11.45 -2.17
N SER A 60 3.67 11.12 -3.27
CA SER A 60 3.12 11.30 -4.61
C SER A 60 2.30 10.07 -5.01
N ILE A 61 1.28 10.27 -5.84
CA ILE A 61 0.36 9.21 -6.26
C ILE A 61 0.56 8.90 -7.74
N VAL A 62 0.74 7.62 -8.03
CA VAL A 62 0.84 7.08 -9.39
C VAL A 62 -0.31 6.10 -9.56
N ALA A 63 -1.07 6.15 -10.65
CA ALA A 63 -2.20 5.24 -10.83
C ALA A 63 -2.44 4.82 -12.27
N THR A 64 -3.12 3.67 -12.44
CA THR A 64 -3.62 3.27 -13.77
C THR A 64 -4.78 4.15 -14.20
N THR A 65 -5.00 4.30 -15.50
CA THR A 65 -5.95 5.26 -16.11
C THR A 65 -7.31 5.34 -15.40
N GLY A 66 -7.94 4.20 -15.12
CA GLY A 66 -9.26 4.17 -14.48
C GLY A 66 -9.26 4.59 -13.02
N THR A 67 -8.17 4.34 -12.29
CA THR A 67 -7.99 4.79 -10.91
C THR A 67 -7.56 6.26 -10.87
N ALA A 68 -6.65 6.66 -11.76
CA ALA A 68 -6.19 8.04 -11.91
C ALA A 68 -7.35 8.99 -12.17
N ARG A 69 -8.23 8.67 -13.13
CA ARG A 69 -9.41 9.48 -13.46
C ARG A 69 -10.31 9.70 -12.24
N TYR A 70 -10.56 8.64 -11.46
CA TYR A 70 -11.39 8.73 -10.26
C TYR A 70 -10.75 9.66 -9.20
N LEU A 71 -9.47 9.44 -8.89
CA LEU A 71 -8.76 10.24 -7.89
C LEU A 71 -8.60 11.70 -8.32
N GLN A 72 -8.35 11.96 -9.60
CA GLN A 72 -8.31 13.32 -10.15
C GLN A 72 -9.66 14.04 -10.04
N GLY A 73 -10.77 13.31 -10.27
CA GLY A 73 -12.12 13.83 -10.04
C GLY A 73 -12.39 14.23 -8.58
N GLU A 74 -11.66 13.64 -7.64
CA GLU A 74 -11.69 13.95 -6.21
C GLU A 74 -10.67 15.04 -5.80
N GLY A 75 -10.04 15.71 -6.78
CA GLY A 75 -9.08 16.80 -6.56
C GLY A 75 -7.67 16.35 -6.20
N ILE A 76 -7.33 15.07 -6.39
CA ILE A 76 -6.02 14.53 -6.05
C ILE A 76 -5.10 14.63 -7.28
N ALA A 77 -3.91 15.20 -7.10
CA ALA A 77 -2.86 15.17 -8.12
C ALA A 77 -2.34 13.73 -8.29
N VAL A 78 -2.46 13.19 -9.50
CA VAL A 78 -2.08 11.81 -9.81
C VAL A 78 -1.32 11.75 -11.13
N GLU A 79 -0.17 11.09 -11.11
CA GLU A 79 0.57 10.70 -12.31
C GLU A 79 -0.06 9.42 -12.89
N THR A 80 -0.44 9.44 -14.16
CA THR A 80 -1.04 8.26 -14.80
C THR A 80 0.07 7.38 -15.39
N VAL A 81 -0.01 6.06 -15.16
CA VAL A 81 0.94 5.08 -15.70
C VAL A 81 0.23 3.92 -16.39
N ASN A 82 0.86 3.37 -17.42
CA ASN A 82 0.37 2.22 -18.17
C ASN A 82 0.55 0.91 -17.38
N LYS A 83 -0.38 -0.03 -17.56
CA LYS A 83 -0.15 -1.45 -17.29
C LYS A 83 0.79 -2.02 -18.35
N VAL A 84 1.38 -3.19 -18.08
CA VAL A 84 2.29 -3.87 -19.01
C VAL A 84 1.65 -4.07 -20.40
N ALA A 85 0.37 -4.45 -20.44
CA ALA A 85 -0.37 -4.66 -21.70
C ALA A 85 -0.64 -3.37 -22.50
N GLN A 86 -0.39 -2.18 -21.93
CA GLN A 86 -0.74 -0.88 -22.51
C GLN A 86 0.47 -0.15 -23.12
N GLY A 87 1.65 -0.78 -23.17
CA GLY A 87 2.86 -0.20 -23.75
C GLY A 87 3.77 0.49 -22.72
N ARG A 88 4.85 1.11 -23.19
CA ARG A 88 5.92 1.70 -22.36
C ARG A 88 5.88 3.23 -22.30
N PRO A 89 6.39 3.85 -21.21
CA PRO A 89 6.82 3.21 -19.95
C PRO A 89 5.61 2.68 -19.15
N HIS A 90 5.78 1.56 -18.45
CA HIS A 90 4.71 0.96 -17.64
C HIS A 90 5.13 0.75 -16.19
N ILE A 91 4.15 0.47 -15.32
CA ILE A 91 4.36 0.34 -13.88
C ILE A 91 5.47 -0.64 -13.47
N VAL A 92 5.68 -1.74 -14.20
CA VAL A 92 6.76 -2.69 -13.86
C VAL A 92 8.14 -2.08 -14.06
N ASP A 93 8.31 -1.16 -15.00
CA ASP A 93 9.58 -0.45 -15.22
C ASP A 93 9.83 0.46 -14.01
N ARG A 94 8.83 1.25 -13.62
CA ARG A 94 8.89 2.14 -12.43
C ARG A 94 9.16 1.40 -11.12
N ILE A 95 8.58 0.22 -10.93
CA ILE A 95 8.90 -0.63 -9.76
C ILE A 95 10.36 -1.07 -9.80
N THR A 96 10.87 -1.43 -10.98
CA THR A 96 12.25 -1.88 -11.17
C THR A 96 13.25 -0.75 -10.94
N ASP A 97 12.89 0.47 -11.36
CA ASP A 97 13.72 1.67 -11.23
C ASP A 97 13.73 2.23 -9.79
N GLY A 98 12.88 1.71 -8.90
CA GLY A 98 12.79 2.14 -7.50
C GLY A 98 11.90 3.37 -7.28
N ASP A 99 11.14 3.79 -8.29
CA ASP A 99 10.24 4.96 -8.19
C ASP A 99 9.06 4.73 -7.24
N ILE A 100 8.67 3.47 -7.04
CA ILE A 100 7.47 3.09 -6.28
C ILE A 100 7.87 2.56 -4.90
N ALA A 101 7.43 3.27 -3.86
CA ALA A 101 7.72 2.93 -2.47
C ALA A 101 6.68 1.97 -1.86
N MET A 102 5.44 1.97 -2.36
CA MET A 102 4.36 1.10 -1.89
C MET A 102 3.29 0.92 -2.96
N ILE A 103 2.59 -0.22 -2.94
CA ILE A 103 1.59 -0.58 -3.95
C ILE A 103 0.26 -0.96 -3.31
N PHE A 104 -0.83 -0.35 -3.80
CA PHE A 104 -2.21 -0.81 -3.57
C PHE A 104 -2.72 -1.48 -4.84
N ASN A 105 -2.92 -2.79 -4.81
CA ASN A 105 -3.36 -3.55 -5.98
C ASN A 105 -4.51 -4.49 -5.65
N THR A 106 -5.74 -4.03 -5.86
CA THR A 106 -6.92 -4.89 -5.80
C THR A 106 -7.41 -5.21 -7.20
N THR A 107 -7.93 -6.43 -7.39
CA THR A 107 -8.34 -6.94 -8.71
C THR A 107 -9.69 -7.63 -8.62
N GLU A 108 -10.47 -7.53 -9.69
CA GLU A 108 -11.76 -8.22 -9.82
C GLU A 108 -11.82 -8.95 -11.16
N GLY A 109 -12.31 -10.18 -11.15
CA GLY A 109 -12.37 -11.04 -12.33
C GLY A 109 -11.02 -11.61 -12.78
N TRP A 110 -11.11 -12.67 -13.58
CA TRP A 110 -9.95 -13.45 -14.03
C TRP A 110 -8.95 -12.63 -14.86
N GLN A 111 -9.46 -11.80 -15.78
CA GLN A 111 -8.61 -11.01 -16.66
C GLN A 111 -7.76 -10.00 -15.89
N SER A 112 -8.36 -9.23 -14.96
CA SER A 112 -7.62 -8.28 -14.13
C SER A 112 -6.58 -8.97 -13.24
N LEU A 113 -6.89 -10.18 -12.76
CA LEU A 113 -5.97 -10.97 -11.93
C LEU A 113 -4.72 -11.40 -12.71
N LYS A 114 -4.91 -11.83 -13.97
CA LYS A 114 -3.83 -12.18 -14.91
C LYS A 114 -3.00 -10.94 -15.28
N ASP A 115 -3.66 -9.84 -15.64
CA ASP A 115 -2.98 -8.60 -16.06
C ASP A 115 -2.17 -7.95 -14.93
N SER A 116 -2.57 -8.18 -13.68
CA SER A 116 -1.87 -7.67 -12.49
C SER A 116 -0.84 -8.64 -11.92
N HIS A 117 -0.67 -9.83 -12.52
CA HIS A 117 0.30 -10.83 -12.04
C HIS A 117 1.73 -10.28 -12.07
N SER A 118 2.12 -9.62 -13.17
CA SER A 118 3.45 -9.02 -13.31
C SER A 118 3.73 -7.95 -12.26
N ILE A 119 2.73 -7.13 -11.92
CA ILE A 119 2.83 -6.10 -10.88
C ILE A 119 3.15 -6.75 -9.53
N ARG A 120 2.38 -7.77 -9.12
CA ARG A 120 2.59 -8.47 -7.84
C ARG A 120 3.93 -9.22 -7.81
N ALA A 121 4.30 -9.87 -8.91
CA ALA A 121 5.57 -10.58 -9.02
C ALA A 121 6.77 -9.62 -8.91
N SER A 122 6.70 -8.46 -9.57
CA SER A 122 7.74 -7.43 -9.48
C SER A 122 7.80 -6.82 -8.08
N ALA A 123 6.67 -6.48 -7.46
CA ALA A 123 6.63 -5.98 -6.09
C ALA A 123 7.34 -6.93 -5.12
N LEU A 124 7.06 -8.23 -5.21
CA LEU A 124 7.73 -9.26 -4.42
C LEU A 124 9.23 -9.33 -4.70
N ARG A 125 9.62 -9.36 -5.98
CA ARG A 125 11.02 -9.46 -6.41
C ARG A 125 11.87 -8.27 -5.91
N PHE A 126 11.32 -7.06 -6.00
CA PHE A 126 12.00 -5.82 -5.63
C PHE A 126 11.72 -5.38 -4.19
N LYS A 127 11.05 -6.24 -3.39
CA LYS A 127 10.73 -6.00 -1.98
C LYS A 127 9.94 -4.70 -1.73
N VAL A 128 9.06 -4.33 -2.65
CA VAL A 128 8.15 -3.19 -2.49
C VAL A 128 6.91 -3.67 -1.73
N PRO A 129 6.58 -3.06 -0.57
CA PRO A 129 5.36 -3.37 0.17
C PRO A 129 4.12 -3.30 -0.73
N ILE A 130 3.31 -4.35 -0.70
CA ILE A 130 2.12 -4.47 -1.54
C ILE A 130 0.92 -4.93 -0.71
N PHE A 131 -0.19 -4.19 -0.86
CA PHE A 131 -1.47 -4.50 -0.22
C PHE A 131 -2.50 -4.84 -1.28
N THR A 132 -3.10 -6.02 -1.16
CA THR A 132 -4.03 -6.58 -2.15
C THR A 132 -5.50 -6.46 -1.77
N THR A 133 -5.79 -5.76 -0.66
CA THR A 133 -7.15 -5.42 -0.22
C THR A 133 -7.22 -3.93 0.11
N ALA A 134 -8.41 -3.34 -0.07
CA ALA A 134 -8.63 -1.94 0.26
C ALA A 134 -8.43 -1.66 1.75
N ALA A 135 -8.97 -2.53 2.63
CA ALA A 135 -8.83 -2.39 4.08
C ALA A 135 -7.36 -2.40 4.54
N ALA A 136 -6.53 -3.29 3.99
CA ALA A 136 -5.11 -3.31 4.34
C ALA A 136 -4.36 -2.08 3.82
N SER A 137 -4.76 -1.54 2.66
CA SER A 137 -4.20 -0.31 2.12
C SER A 137 -4.50 0.89 3.04
N VAL A 138 -5.72 0.96 3.58
CA VAL A 138 -6.11 1.98 4.58
C VAL A 138 -5.27 1.83 5.85
N ALA A 139 -5.22 0.62 6.42
CA ALA A 139 -4.44 0.34 7.62
C ALA A 139 -2.94 0.68 7.46
N ALA A 140 -2.37 0.42 6.28
CA ALA A 140 -0.97 0.75 5.99
C ALA A 140 -0.69 2.26 6.03
N VAL A 141 -1.57 3.09 5.45
CA VAL A 141 -1.42 4.55 5.52
C VAL A 141 -1.62 5.07 6.92
N ASP A 142 -2.59 4.51 7.66
CA ASP A 142 -2.80 4.89 9.06
C ASP A 142 -1.58 4.57 9.93
N ALA A 143 -1.00 3.39 9.74
CA ALA A 143 0.25 2.97 10.38
C ALA A 143 1.41 3.92 10.05
N ILE A 144 1.59 4.31 8.78
CA ILE A 144 2.62 5.30 8.38
C ILE A 144 2.40 6.63 9.12
N GLY A 145 1.16 7.12 9.19
CA GLY A 145 0.85 8.35 9.91
C GLY A 145 1.16 8.26 11.41
N SER A 146 0.91 7.10 12.04
CA SER A 146 1.27 6.88 13.44
C SER A 146 2.78 6.90 13.66
N LEU A 147 3.53 6.18 12.81
CA LEU A 147 5.00 6.11 12.86
C LEU A 147 5.69 7.47 12.66
N GLN A 148 5.06 8.40 11.93
CA GLN A 148 5.57 9.76 11.76
C GLN A 148 5.27 10.67 12.97
N SER A 149 4.22 10.36 13.73
CA SER A 149 3.77 11.21 14.85
C SER A 149 4.53 10.92 16.14
N HIS A 150 4.82 9.64 16.42
CA HIS A 150 5.51 9.23 17.64
C HIS A 150 6.47 8.06 17.37
N PRO A 151 7.59 7.96 18.10
CA PRO A 151 8.50 6.83 17.98
C PRO A 151 7.83 5.53 18.48
N LEU A 152 8.23 4.40 17.90
CA LEU A 152 7.78 3.10 18.37
C LEU A 152 8.35 2.78 19.75
N GLU A 153 7.47 2.44 20.68
CA GLU A 153 7.85 1.96 22.00
C GLU A 153 7.67 0.44 22.13
N VAL A 154 8.46 -0.16 23.03
CA VAL A 154 8.40 -1.58 23.35
C VAL A 154 7.92 -1.78 24.78
N LYS A 155 7.10 -2.81 24.97
CA LYS A 155 6.55 -3.16 26.28
C LYS A 155 6.56 -4.68 26.42
N ALA A 156 7.03 -5.17 27.57
CA ALA A 156 6.99 -6.59 27.88
C ALA A 156 5.53 -7.07 28.00
N LEU A 157 5.27 -8.33 27.66
CA LEU A 157 3.91 -8.90 27.68
C LEU A 157 3.27 -8.77 29.07
N GLN A 158 4.03 -8.99 30.14
CA GLN A 158 3.57 -8.91 31.52
C GLN A 158 3.04 -7.52 31.86
N SER A 159 3.65 -6.48 31.30
CA SER A 159 3.26 -5.10 31.59
C SER A 159 1.92 -4.71 30.95
N TYR A 160 1.37 -5.50 30.03
CA TYR A 160 0.01 -5.29 29.50
C TYR A 160 -1.10 -5.81 30.44
N TYR A 161 -0.75 -6.63 31.44
CA TYR A 161 -1.70 -7.23 32.40
C TYR A 161 -1.65 -6.57 33.78
N SER A 162 -0.77 -5.60 33.99
CA SER A 162 -0.64 -4.78 35.20
C SER A 162 -1.31 -3.42 35.01
#